data_AF-A0A9P6W4R8-F1
#
_entry.id   AF-A0A9P6W4R8-F1
#
_cell.length_a   1.000
_cell.length_b   1.000
_cell.length_c   1.000
_cell.angle_alpha   90.00
_cell.angle_beta   90.00
_cell.angle_gamma   90.00
#
_symmetry.space_group_name_H-M   'P 1'
#
loop_
_entity.id
_entity.type
_entity.pdbx_description
1 polymer ?
#
loop_
_entity_poly.entity_id
_entity_poly.type
_entity_poly.pdbx_seq_one_letter_code
_entity_poly.pdbx_strand_id
1 'polypeptide(L)'
;MARKISKNSRAARRSEIDIDSEIKSLESIPRAEKTDLTNILIRTAAKNEALLDAKIQKKQDRKKHFKDKYTKKALEKKLLTALNNDDKERLERALNITNILDGKVSKSIARAKYVQNSRKANWDQTNELIKRNLSTNVKLDKSETEQKETKKDDEMDFESFGDEEEKKKKESKEPQNMFSLLNTDVEE
;
A
#
# COMPACT_ATOMS: atom_id res chain seq x y z
N MET A 1 -24.48 -42.34 18.25
CA MET A 1 -24.85 -43.75 18.01
C MET A 1 -26.15 -43.79 17.22
N ALA A 2 -26.14 -44.36 16.01
CA ALA A 2 -27.33 -44.44 15.16
C ALA A 2 -28.33 -45.47 15.71
N ARG A 3 -29.62 -45.13 15.75
CA ARG A 3 -30.68 -46.04 16.27
C ARG A 3 -30.88 -47.20 15.29
N LYS A 4 -30.97 -48.43 15.81
CA LYS A 4 -31.25 -49.63 15.00
C LYS A 4 -32.62 -49.47 14.32
N ILE A 5 -32.62 -49.41 12.99
CA ILE A 5 -33.83 -49.31 12.18
C ILE A 5 -34.48 -50.70 12.15
N SER A 6 -35.77 -50.81 12.51
CA SER A 6 -36.47 -52.09 12.52
C SER A 6 -36.75 -52.57 11.08
N LYS A 7 -36.75 -53.90 10.88
CA LYS A 7 -36.98 -54.56 9.59
C LYS A 7 -38.33 -54.21 8.94
N ASN A 8 -39.31 -53.77 9.74
CA ASN A 8 -40.63 -53.36 9.26
C ASN A 8 -40.76 -51.86 8.99
N SER A 9 -39.68 -51.08 9.16
CA SER A 9 -39.73 -49.65 8.88
C SER A 9 -39.83 -49.36 7.38
N ARG A 10 -40.47 -48.24 7.05
CA ARG A 10 -40.64 -47.76 5.68
C ARG A 10 -39.31 -47.45 4.98
N ALA A 11 -38.25 -47.15 5.74
CA ALA A 11 -36.91 -46.95 5.23
C ALA A 11 -36.23 -48.27 4.83
N ALA A 12 -36.37 -49.33 5.64
CA ALA A 12 -35.85 -50.66 5.32
C ALA A 12 -36.51 -51.26 4.07
N ARG A 13 -37.84 -51.09 3.95
CA ARG A 13 -38.59 -51.53 2.75
C ARG A 13 -38.27 -50.75 1.48
N ARG A 14 -37.61 -49.58 1.57
CA ARG A 14 -37.14 -48.83 0.39
C ARG A 14 -35.76 -49.28 -0.08
N SER A 15 -34.93 -49.80 0.83
CA SER A 15 -33.60 -50.32 0.48
C SER A 15 -33.60 -51.79 0.02
N GLU A 16 -34.68 -52.53 0.30
CA GLU A 16 -34.84 -53.97 -0.03
C GLU A 16 -35.61 -54.19 -1.34
N ILE A 17 -35.93 -53.12 -2.08
CA ILE A 17 -36.48 -53.25 -3.42
C ILE A 17 -35.29 -53.52 -4.35
N ASP A 18 -35.11 -54.79 -4.71
CA ASP A 18 -34.08 -55.39 -5.57
C ASP A 18 -34.05 -54.88 -7.03
N ILE A 19 -34.26 -53.59 -7.25
CA ILE A 19 -34.06 -52.96 -8.57
C ILE A 19 -32.59 -53.05 -8.98
N ASP A 20 -31.66 -53.07 -8.02
CA ASP A 20 -30.22 -53.02 -8.28
C ASP A 20 -29.59 -54.38 -8.67
N SER A 21 -30.17 -55.53 -8.29
CA SER A 21 -29.58 -56.85 -8.60
C SER A 21 -29.76 -57.22 -10.06
N GLU A 22 -30.92 -56.93 -10.64
CA GLU A 22 -31.20 -57.17 -12.04
C GLU A 22 -30.42 -56.20 -12.93
N ILE A 23 -30.30 -54.93 -12.55
CA ILE A 23 -29.51 -53.93 -13.29
C ILE A 23 -28.03 -54.31 -13.34
N LYS A 24 -27.44 -54.74 -12.22
CA LYS A 24 -26.04 -55.21 -12.18
C LYS A 24 -25.80 -56.45 -13.04
N SER A 25 -26.79 -57.32 -13.18
CA SER A 25 -26.69 -58.48 -14.08
C SER A 25 -26.62 -58.05 -15.55
N LEU A 26 -27.36 -57.00 -15.92
CA LEU A 26 -27.38 -56.42 -17.28
C LEU A 26 -26.13 -55.60 -17.64
N GLU A 27 -25.34 -55.14 -16.66
CA GLU A 27 -24.05 -54.47 -16.89
C GLU A 27 -22.94 -55.43 -17.35
N SER A 28 -23.06 -56.72 -17.00
CA SER A 28 -22.07 -57.74 -17.34
C SER A 28 -22.16 -58.25 -18.78
N ILE A 29 -23.26 -57.93 -19.48
CA ILE A 29 -23.52 -58.38 -20.85
C ILE A 29 -22.74 -57.49 -21.83
N PRO A 30 -21.89 -58.06 -22.71
CA PRO A 30 -21.15 -57.28 -23.69
C PRO A 30 -22.11 -56.63 -24.70
N ARG A 31 -22.12 -55.29 -24.73
CA ARG A 31 -22.91 -54.51 -25.70
C ARG A 31 -22.15 -54.40 -27.02
N ALA A 32 -22.86 -54.59 -28.13
CA ALA A 32 -22.28 -54.55 -29.49
C ALA A 32 -21.80 -53.15 -29.91
N GLU A 33 -22.33 -52.09 -29.29
CA GLU A 33 -22.03 -50.69 -29.61
C GLU A 33 -21.65 -49.90 -28.35
N LYS A 34 -20.72 -48.94 -28.50
CA LYS A 34 -20.29 -48.04 -27.43
C LYS A 34 -21.31 -46.92 -27.19
N THR A 35 -22.49 -47.28 -26.70
CA THR A 35 -23.59 -46.34 -26.41
C THR A 35 -23.42 -45.59 -25.08
N ASP A 36 -22.46 -46.00 -24.24
CA ASP A 36 -22.14 -45.36 -22.97
C ASP A 36 -21.31 -44.08 -23.18
N LEU A 37 -21.98 -43.04 -23.68
CA LEU A 37 -21.41 -41.72 -23.93
C LEU A 37 -21.08 -40.98 -22.62
N THR A 38 -21.62 -41.41 -21.48
CA THR A 38 -21.41 -40.79 -20.17
C THR A 38 -19.93 -40.66 -19.83
N ASN A 39 -19.15 -41.74 -19.96
CA ASN A 39 -17.71 -41.72 -19.70
C ASN A 39 -16.91 -40.88 -20.71
N ILE A 40 -17.40 -40.75 -21.95
CA ILE A 40 -16.79 -39.87 -22.96
C ILE A 40 -17.08 -38.42 -22.60
N LEU A 41 -18.33 -38.09 -22.28
CA LEU A 41 -18.78 -36.76 -21.87
C LEU A 41 -18.10 -36.29 -20.57
N ILE A 42 -17.96 -37.17 -19.59
CA ILE A 42 -17.26 -36.86 -18.33
C ILE A 42 -15.78 -36.56 -18.61
N ARG A 43 -15.11 -37.35 -19.45
CA ARG A 43 -13.71 -37.12 -19.81
C ARG A 43 -13.51 -35.85 -20.64
N THR A 44 -14.41 -35.55 -21.57
CA THR A 44 -14.33 -34.32 -22.36
C THR A 44 -14.62 -33.09 -21.51
N ALA A 45 -15.62 -33.15 -20.61
CA ALA A 45 -15.91 -32.08 -19.66
C ALA A 45 -14.72 -31.80 -18.73
N ALA A 46 -14.15 -32.83 -18.10
CA ALA A 46 -12.99 -32.69 -17.22
C ALA A 46 -11.76 -32.13 -17.95
N LYS A 47 -11.52 -32.56 -19.19
CA LYS A 47 -10.43 -32.01 -20.02
C LYS A 47 -10.68 -30.53 -20.34
N ASN A 48 -11.91 -30.16 -20.68
CA ASN A 48 -12.26 -28.78 -21.00
C ASN A 48 -12.16 -27.86 -19.78
N GLU A 49 -12.59 -28.34 -18.60
CA GLU A 49 -12.47 -27.64 -17.32
C GLU A 49 -10.98 -27.40 -16.97
N ALA A 50 -10.14 -28.45 -17.04
CA ALA A 50 -8.71 -28.30 -16.79
C ALA A 50 -8.02 -27.32 -17.75
N LEU A 51 -8.41 -27.32 -19.03
CA LEU A 51 -7.90 -26.35 -20.01
C LEU A 51 -8.37 -24.92 -19.72
N LEU A 52 -9.60 -24.76 -19.25
CA LEU A 52 -10.16 -23.47 -18.85
C LEU A 52 -9.43 -22.92 -17.62
N ASP A 53 -9.20 -23.74 -16.60
CA ASP A 53 -8.44 -23.38 -15.41
C ASP A 53 -7.01 -22.99 -15.76
N ALA A 54 -6.32 -23.78 -16.58
CA ALA A 54 -4.98 -23.44 -17.07
C ALA A 54 -4.97 -22.11 -17.85
N LYS A 55 -6.02 -21.80 -18.62
CA LYS A 55 -6.15 -20.53 -19.34
C LYS A 55 -6.39 -19.36 -18.39
N ILE A 56 -7.20 -19.54 -17.35
CA ILE A 56 -7.44 -18.53 -16.32
C ILE A 56 -6.16 -18.25 -15.54
N GLN A 57 -5.46 -19.29 -15.07
CA GLN A 57 -4.18 -19.16 -14.36
C GLN A 57 -3.16 -18.43 -15.23
N LYS A 58 -2.96 -18.82 -16.48
CA LYS A 58 -2.06 -18.11 -17.42
C LYS A 58 -2.42 -16.63 -17.62
N LYS A 59 -3.70 -16.25 -17.54
CA LYS A 59 -4.12 -14.85 -17.61
C LYS A 59 -3.82 -14.11 -16.29
N GLN A 60 -4.07 -14.75 -15.15
CA GLN A 60 -3.79 -14.19 -13.84
C GLN A 60 -2.28 -13.99 -13.63
N ASP A 61 -1.47 -14.99 -13.97
CA ASP A 61 -0.01 -14.92 -13.84
C ASP A 61 0.59 -13.85 -14.74
N ARG A 62 0.08 -13.70 -15.98
CA ARG A 62 0.48 -12.57 -16.85
C ARG A 62 0.20 -11.21 -16.22
N LYS A 63 -0.97 -11.03 -15.60
CA LYS A 63 -1.33 -9.79 -14.89
C LYS A 63 -0.46 -9.57 -13.64
N LYS A 64 -0.23 -10.61 -12.84
CA LYS A 64 0.63 -10.56 -11.65
C LYS A 64 2.07 -10.24 -12.04
N HIS A 65 2.65 -10.97 -12.98
CA HIS A 65 4.00 -10.71 -13.47
C HIS A 65 4.16 -9.32 -14.09
N PHE A 66 3.15 -8.80 -14.79
CA PHE A 66 3.20 -7.42 -15.28
C PHE A 66 3.21 -6.42 -14.12
N LYS A 67 2.29 -6.55 -13.16
CA LYS A 67 2.21 -5.66 -11.99
C LYS A 67 3.48 -5.73 -11.14
N ASP A 68 4.01 -6.92 -10.90
CA ASP A 68 5.18 -7.11 -10.06
C ASP A 68 6.47 -6.68 -10.76
N LYS A 69 6.57 -6.74 -12.10
CA LYS A 69 7.79 -6.33 -12.83
C LYS A 69 8.09 -4.83 -12.76
N TYR A 70 7.06 -3.98 -12.66
CA TYR A 70 7.20 -2.52 -12.75
C TYR A 70 6.92 -1.77 -11.45
N THR A 71 6.73 -2.47 -10.32
CA THR A 71 6.57 -1.82 -9.02
C THR A 71 7.91 -1.36 -8.46
N LYS A 72 7.91 -0.21 -7.77
CA LYS A 72 9.09 0.36 -7.10
C LYS A 72 9.79 -0.66 -6.18
N LYS A 73 9.02 -1.37 -5.35
CA LYS A 73 9.54 -2.41 -4.44
C LYS A 73 10.20 -3.59 -5.16
N ALA A 74 9.70 -3.96 -6.34
CA ALA A 74 10.31 -5.05 -7.11
C ALA A 74 11.59 -4.61 -7.82
N LEU A 75 11.65 -3.36 -8.30
CA LEU A 75 12.87 -2.77 -8.84
C LEU A 75 13.94 -2.60 -7.75
N GLU A 76 13.57 -2.19 -6.54
CA GLU A 76 14.47 -2.12 -5.38
C GLU A 76 15.07 -3.49 -5.03
N LYS A 77 14.25 -4.55 -5.00
CA LYS A 77 14.75 -5.93 -4.79
C LYS A 77 15.68 -6.42 -5.90
N LYS A 78 15.40 -6.05 -7.15
CA LYS A 78 16.26 -6.37 -8.30
C LYS A 78 17.58 -5.61 -8.25
N LEU A 79 17.58 -4.36 -7.77
CA LEU A 79 18.78 -3.57 -7.58
C LEU A 79 19.68 -4.21 -6.51
N LEU A 80 19.10 -4.66 -5.40
CA LEU A 80 19.84 -5.36 -4.33
C LEU A 80 20.47 -6.68 -4.78
N THR A 81 19.91 -7.31 -5.81
CA THR A 81 20.38 -8.61 -6.34
C THR A 81 21.18 -8.47 -7.64
N ALA A 82 21.32 -7.25 -8.18
CA ALA A 82 22.08 -7.01 -9.40
C ALA A 82 23.58 -7.16 -9.12
N LEU A 83 24.22 -8.10 -9.84
CA LEU A 83 25.66 -8.34 -9.77
C LEU A 83 26.46 -7.45 -10.73
N ASN A 84 25.82 -6.98 -11.82
CA ASN A 84 26.48 -6.16 -12.84
C ASN A 84 26.26 -4.66 -12.57
N ASN A 85 27.31 -3.86 -12.77
CA ASN A 85 27.24 -2.41 -12.61
C ASN A 85 26.27 -1.76 -13.61
N ASP A 86 26.22 -2.22 -14.85
CA ASP A 86 25.34 -1.67 -15.89
C ASP A 86 23.85 -1.91 -15.57
N ASP A 87 23.52 -3.10 -15.06
CA ASP A 87 22.16 -3.44 -14.64
C ASP A 87 21.74 -2.61 -13.42
N LYS A 88 22.67 -2.40 -12.48
CA LYS A 88 22.46 -1.56 -11.31
C LYS A 88 22.19 -0.11 -11.71
N GLU A 89 23.01 0.46 -12.59
CA GLU A 89 22.82 1.83 -13.06
C GLU A 89 21.49 2.00 -13.81
N ARG A 90 21.12 1.03 -14.65
CA ARG A 90 19.83 1.04 -15.35
C ARG A 90 18.64 0.97 -14.39
N LEU A 91 18.72 0.14 -13.35
CA LEU A 91 17.68 0.02 -12.32
C LEU A 91 17.60 1.26 -11.44
N GLU A 92 18.74 1.88 -11.09
CA GLU A 92 18.80 3.15 -10.36
C GLU A 92 18.16 4.29 -11.15
N ARG A 93 18.47 4.41 -12.45
CA ARG A 93 17.79 5.39 -13.33
C ARG A 93 16.29 5.15 -13.42
N ALA A 94 15.85 3.89 -13.45
CA ALA A 94 14.43 3.53 -13.49
C ALA A 94 13.69 3.80 -12.16
N LEU A 95 14.37 3.69 -11.02
CA LEU A 95 13.84 4.05 -9.70
C LEU A 95 13.80 5.58 -9.50
N ASN A 96 14.83 6.26 -9.98
CA ASN A 96 15.01 7.70 -9.84
C ASN A 96 14.44 8.47 -11.04
N ILE A 97 13.35 8.01 -11.66
CA ILE A 97 12.66 8.78 -12.71
C ILE A 97 11.99 9.98 -12.05
N THR A 98 12.78 11.04 -11.89
CA THR A 98 12.39 12.27 -11.20
C THR A 98 11.43 13.17 -12.01
N ASN A 99 11.07 12.75 -13.22
CA ASN A 99 10.19 13.48 -14.14
C ASN A 99 8.72 13.06 -14.03
N ILE A 100 8.41 11.99 -13.30
CA ILE A 100 7.04 11.60 -12.94
C ILE A 100 6.52 12.53 -11.83
N LEU A 101 5.20 12.63 -11.66
CA LEU A 101 4.54 13.47 -10.65
C LEU A 101 5.15 13.28 -9.25
N ASP A 102 5.38 12.04 -8.82
CA ASP A 102 6.01 11.73 -7.53
C ASP A 102 7.41 12.36 -7.39
N GLY A 103 8.22 12.29 -8.44
CA GLY A 103 9.53 12.96 -8.50
C GLY A 103 9.43 14.48 -8.47
N LYS A 104 8.43 15.07 -9.13
CA LYS A 104 8.15 16.52 -9.09
C LYS A 104 7.71 16.99 -7.70
N VAL A 105 6.86 16.20 -7.03
CA VAL A 105 6.42 16.44 -5.65
C VAL A 105 7.63 16.39 -4.69
N SER A 106 8.45 15.34 -4.78
CA SER A 106 9.67 15.21 -3.98
C SER A 106 10.64 16.39 -4.18
N LYS A 107 10.90 16.79 -5.44
CA LYS A 107 11.71 17.99 -5.76
C LYS A 107 11.11 19.28 -5.22
N SER A 108 9.79 19.42 -5.24
CA SER A 108 9.10 20.59 -4.68
C SER A 108 9.29 20.66 -3.15
N ILE A 109 9.06 19.54 -2.46
CA ILE A 109 9.25 19.44 -1.00
C ILE A 109 10.71 19.71 -0.61
N ALA A 110 11.68 19.13 -1.33
CA ALA A 110 13.09 19.34 -1.08
C ALA A 110 13.50 20.81 -1.23
N ARG A 111 13.00 21.50 -2.28
CA ARG A 111 13.23 22.93 -2.46
C ARG A 111 12.59 23.77 -1.36
N ALA A 112 11.36 23.47 -0.98
CA ALA A 112 10.69 24.17 0.12
C ALA A 112 11.46 24.02 1.44
N LYS A 113 11.88 22.80 1.79
CA LYS A 113 12.71 22.53 2.97
C LYS A 113 14.06 23.23 2.91
N TYR A 114 14.72 23.24 1.74
CA TYR A 114 15.98 23.95 1.56
C TYR A 114 15.83 25.45 1.81
N VAL A 115 14.81 26.09 1.24
CA VAL A 115 14.54 27.52 1.47
C VAL A 115 14.21 27.78 2.95
N GLN A 116 13.39 26.94 3.58
CA GLN A 116 13.08 27.08 5.00
C GLN A 116 14.33 26.96 5.87
N ASN A 117 15.17 25.95 5.64
CA ASN A 117 16.41 25.75 6.40
C ASN A 117 17.40 26.89 6.15
N SER A 118 17.57 27.35 4.91
CA SER A 118 18.45 28.47 4.59
C SER A 118 17.99 29.77 5.26
N ARG A 119 16.68 30.05 5.26
CA ARG A 119 16.13 31.21 5.96
C ARG A 119 16.30 31.10 7.48
N LYS A 120 16.05 29.93 8.07
CA LYS A 120 16.23 29.69 9.50
C LYS A 120 17.71 29.80 9.92
N ALA A 121 18.63 29.23 9.15
CA ALA A 121 20.06 29.28 9.46
C ALA A 121 20.60 30.72 9.52
N ASN A 122 20.16 31.58 8.60
CA ASN A 122 20.52 33.01 8.65
C ASN A 122 19.96 33.68 9.91
N TRP A 123 18.76 33.29 10.33
CA TRP A 123 18.13 33.81 11.54
C TRP A 123 18.83 33.34 12.82
N ASP A 124 19.21 32.06 12.85
CA ASP A 124 19.99 31.47 13.94
C ASP A 124 21.37 32.13 14.06
N GLN A 125 22.04 32.39 12.93
CA GLN A 125 23.31 33.13 12.91
C GLN A 125 23.14 34.56 13.41
N THR A 126 22.10 35.29 13.00
CA THR A 126 21.84 36.64 13.53
C THR A 126 21.54 36.61 15.02
N ASN A 127 20.76 35.64 15.49
CA ASN A 127 20.45 35.48 16.91
C ASN A 127 21.71 35.13 17.72
N GLU A 128 22.58 34.29 17.17
CA GLU A 128 23.86 33.96 17.79
C GLU A 128 24.79 35.17 17.86
N LEU A 129 24.88 35.98 16.78
CA LEU A 129 25.63 37.23 16.78
C LEU A 129 25.09 38.24 17.79
N ILE A 130 23.77 38.41 17.87
CA ILE A 130 23.12 39.28 18.86
C ILE A 130 23.42 38.78 20.28
N LYS A 131 23.30 37.47 20.55
CA LYS A 131 23.66 36.89 21.86
C LYS A 131 25.13 37.11 22.21
N ARG A 132 26.04 36.95 21.25
CA ARG A 132 27.47 37.24 21.45
C ARG A 132 27.69 38.72 21.78
N ASN A 133 27.12 39.64 21.00
CA ASN A 133 27.23 41.08 21.22
C ASN A 133 26.61 41.54 22.56
N LEU A 134 25.47 40.99 22.94
CA LEU A 134 24.88 41.23 24.26
C LEU A 134 25.77 40.67 25.37
N SER A 135 26.34 39.47 25.22
CA SER A 135 27.23 38.89 26.22
C SER A 135 28.55 39.68 26.38
N THR A 136 29.04 40.31 25.31
CA THR A 136 30.23 41.17 25.38
C THR A 136 29.90 42.53 25.98
N ASN A 137 28.74 43.12 25.65
CA ASN A 137 28.31 44.39 26.23
C ASN A 137 27.96 44.25 27.72
N VAL A 138 27.29 43.16 28.12
CA VAL A 138 27.02 42.86 29.54
C VAL A 138 28.32 42.61 30.33
N LYS A 139 29.40 42.12 29.69
CA LYS A 139 30.71 41.99 30.34
C LYS A 139 31.44 43.33 30.49
N LEU A 140 31.23 44.26 29.56
CA LEU A 140 31.75 45.62 29.66
C LEU A 140 30.99 46.40 30.75
N ASP A 141 29.67 46.31 30.80
CA ASP A 141 28.84 46.97 31.82
C ASP A 141 29.05 46.35 33.23
N LYS A 142 29.26 45.03 33.34
CA LYS A 142 29.60 44.36 34.62
C LYS A 142 31.06 44.56 35.05
N SER A 143 31.94 45.07 34.19
CA SER A 143 33.29 45.44 34.60
C SER A 143 33.35 46.79 35.32
N GLU A 144 32.26 47.58 35.25
CA GLU A 144 32.11 48.83 35.99
C GLU A 144 31.16 48.74 37.19
N THR A 145 30.41 47.65 37.35
CA THR A 145 29.54 47.43 38.53
C THR A 145 29.70 46.04 39.14
N GLU A 146 30.49 46.03 40.21
CA GLU A 146 30.37 45.18 41.39
C GLU A 146 30.71 43.67 41.27
N GLN A 147 31.87 43.36 41.83
CA GLN A 147 31.99 42.28 42.82
C GLN A 147 30.77 42.28 43.75
N LYS A 148 29.79 41.39 43.54
CA LYS A 148 29.06 40.68 44.61
C LYS A 148 27.99 39.74 44.06
N GLU A 149 27.93 38.61 44.74
CA GLU A 149 26.73 37.80 44.97
C GLU A 149 26.25 36.84 43.88
N THR A 150 26.77 35.64 44.06
CA THR A 150 26.20 34.32 43.79
C THR A 150 24.72 34.12 44.20
N LYS A 151 24.06 33.21 43.46
CA LYS A 151 22.86 32.39 43.76
C LYS A 151 21.47 33.01 43.47
N LYS A 152 20.77 32.45 42.47
CA LYS A 152 19.56 31.61 42.64
C LYS A 152 18.92 31.24 41.29
N ASP A 153 18.86 29.93 41.05
CA ASP A 153 17.77 29.12 40.46
C ASP A 153 16.87 29.77 39.38
N ASP A 154 17.18 29.47 38.12
CA ASP A 154 16.21 29.53 37.01
C ASP A 154 15.42 28.21 36.96
N GLU A 155 14.33 28.14 37.72
CA GLU A 155 13.22 27.22 37.48
C GLU A 155 12.22 27.95 36.57
N MET A 156 12.29 27.69 35.27
CA MET A 156 11.34 28.22 34.28
C MET A 156 10.78 27.06 33.45
N ASP A 157 9.50 26.81 33.69
CA ASP A 157 8.58 25.85 33.07
C ASP A 157 8.89 25.47 31.61
N PHE A 158 9.02 24.17 31.38
CA PHE A 158 8.93 23.56 30.07
C PHE A 158 7.44 23.41 29.69
N GLU A 159 6.85 24.43 29.07
CA GLU A 159 5.53 24.28 28.43
C GLU A 159 5.67 23.47 27.13
N SER A 160 5.27 22.20 27.24
CA SER A 160 5.11 21.26 26.15
C SER A 160 4.07 21.76 25.14
N PHE A 161 4.53 22.30 24.01
CA PHE A 161 3.74 22.70 22.83
C PHE A 161 3.15 21.48 22.09
N GLY A 162 2.26 20.73 22.76
CA GLY A 162 1.80 19.41 22.31
C GLY A 162 0.30 19.22 22.26
N ASP A 163 -0.52 20.27 22.14
CA ASP A 163 -1.99 20.12 22.29
C ASP A 163 -2.87 21.01 21.38
N GLU A 164 -2.40 21.36 20.17
CA GLU A 164 -3.22 22.13 19.20
C GLU A 164 -3.71 21.34 17.97
N GLU A 165 -3.46 20.03 17.87
CA GLU A 165 -3.89 19.23 16.70
C GLU A 165 -5.33 18.68 16.77
N GLU A 166 -6.04 18.78 17.90
CA GLU A 166 -7.40 18.22 18.03
C GLU A 166 -8.52 19.26 18.04
N LYS A 167 -8.61 20.17 17.05
CA LYS A 167 -9.82 21.01 16.90
C LYS A 167 -10.12 21.65 15.54
N LYS A 168 -9.76 21.02 14.41
CA LYS A 168 -10.34 21.40 13.10
C LYS A 168 -11.18 20.27 12.52
N LYS A 169 -12.47 20.32 12.89
CA LYS A 169 -13.54 19.50 12.34
C LYS A 169 -13.61 19.65 10.82
N LYS A 170 -13.92 18.52 10.20
CA LYS A 170 -14.12 18.28 8.77
C LYS A 170 -15.17 19.22 8.19
N GLU A 171 -14.75 20.15 7.35
CA GLU A 171 -15.60 20.76 6.32
C GLU A 171 -14.96 20.43 4.96
N SER A 172 -15.58 19.52 4.24
CA SER A 172 -15.23 19.14 2.88
C SER A 172 -15.51 20.32 1.95
N LYS A 173 -14.49 21.13 1.68
CA LYS A 173 -14.56 22.13 0.60
C LYS A 173 -14.26 21.40 -0.70
N GLU A 174 -15.27 21.30 -1.56
CA GLU A 174 -15.10 20.87 -2.94
C GLU A 174 -14.10 21.79 -3.64
N PRO A 175 -13.26 21.28 -4.57
CA PRO A 175 -12.30 22.11 -5.27
C PRO A 175 -13.04 23.09 -6.20
N GLN A 176 -13.13 24.35 -5.78
CA GLN A 176 -13.73 25.41 -6.59
C GLN A 176 -12.75 25.81 -7.70
N ASN A 177 -13.23 25.84 -8.95
CA ASN A 177 -12.44 26.22 -10.12
C ASN A 177 -11.99 27.68 -10.03
N MET A 178 -10.68 27.93 -10.15
CA MET A 178 -10.07 29.26 -10.08
C MET A 178 -10.63 30.28 -11.09
N PHE A 179 -11.19 29.81 -12.21
CA PHE A 179 -11.81 30.65 -13.22
C PHE A 179 -13.22 31.14 -12.87
N SER A 180 -13.85 30.59 -11.83
CA SER A 180 -15.14 31.11 -11.35
C SER A 180 -15.03 32.47 -10.66
N LEU A 181 -13.81 32.93 -10.39
CA LEU A 181 -13.52 34.22 -9.76
C LEU A 181 -13.29 35.34 -10.78
N LEU A 182 -13.29 35.03 -12.08
CA LEU A 182 -13.20 36.04 -13.12
C LEU A 182 -14.62 36.51 -13.48
N ASN A 183 -14.89 37.80 -13.25
CA ASN A 183 -16.10 38.45 -13.72
C ASN A 183 -16.08 38.43 -15.26
N THR A 184 -17.11 37.84 -15.86
CA THR A 184 -17.31 37.85 -17.31
C THR A 184 -17.94 39.16 -17.73
N ASP A 185 -17.21 40.26 -17.60
CA ASP A 185 -17.57 41.53 -18.23
C ASP A 185 -16.99 41.50 -19.66
N VAL A 186 -17.67 40.76 -20.54
CA VAL A 186 -17.57 40.97 -21.98
C VAL A 186 -18.73 41.90 -22.31
N GLU A 187 -18.41 43.18 -22.50
CA GLU A 187 -19.33 44.20 -22.98
C GLU A 187 -19.91 43.75 -24.34
N GLU A 188 -21.25 43.70 -24.44
CA GLU A 188 -22.00 43.66 -25.71
C GLU A 188 -22.03 45.03 -26.39
#